data_AF-X1T290-F1
#
_entry.id   AF-X1T290-F1
#
_cell.length_a   1.000
_cell.length_b   1.000
_cell.length_c   1.000
_cell.angle_alpha   90.00
_cell.angle_beta   90.00
_cell.angle_gamma   90.00
#
_symmetry.space_group_name_H-M   'P 1'
#
loop_
_entity.id
_entity.type
_entity.pdbx_description
1 polymer ?
#
loop_
_entity_poly.entity_id
_entity_poly.type
_entity_poly.pdbx_seq_one_letter_code
_entity_poly.pdbx_strand_id
1 'polypeptide(L)'
;PVVDIKIDAYIPGGYISDLKQRVLIYKKLAEIKDLEDLERVKEELRDRYGIYPQELSNLLEIIYLKIFLRKLGIGSLVAKEKKLIIRYLQNAKIKAKLSRLPSFYQQRLIKEEYRLTGISKIDLSGIKSSEILKFLKEFVINLAKDSE
;
A
#
# COMPACT_ATOMS: atom_id res chain seq x y z
N PRO A 1 2.27 -2.42 8.96
CA PRO A 1 2.28 -1.01 8.50
C PRO A 1 0.86 -0.47 8.34
N VAL A 2 0.64 0.81 8.65
CA VAL A 2 -0.64 1.49 8.45
C VAL A 2 -0.71 2.05 7.03
N VAL A 3 -1.84 1.84 6.36
CA VAL A 3 -2.14 2.47 5.06
C VAL A 3 -3.49 3.15 5.24
N ASP A 4 -3.48 4.47 5.29
CA ASP A 4 -4.65 5.31 5.50
C ASP A 4 -4.85 6.21 4.28
N ILE A 5 -5.76 5.77 3.41
CA ILE A 5 -6.12 6.43 2.16
C ILE A 5 -7.63 6.32 1.99
N LYS A 6 -8.24 7.32 1.36
CA LYS A 6 -9.70 7.39 1.18
C LYS A 6 -10.16 6.49 0.03
N ILE A 7 -10.07 5.18 0.20
CA ILE A 7 -10.60 4.17 -0.72
C ILE A 7 -11.40 3.11 0.04
N ASP A 8 -12.46 2.63 -0.59
CA ASP A 8 -13.25 1.52 -0.06
C ASP A 8 -12.48 0.21 -0.24
N ALA A 9 -12.15 -0.44 0.87
CA ALA A 9 -11.36 -1.67 0.89
C ALA A 9 -11.93 -2.65 1.91
N TYR A 10 -12.82 -3.52 1.44
CA TYR A 10 -13.49 -4.53 2.25
C TYR A 10 -13.97 -5.67 1.36
N ILE A 11 -14.37 -6.80 1.96
CA ILE A 11 -15.04 -7.90 1.28
C ILE A 11 -16.55 -7.62 1.27
N PRO A 12 -17.18 -7.33 0.11
CA PRO A 12 -18.61 -7.05 0.06
C PRO A 12 -19.45 -8.27 0.43
N GLY A 13 -20.59 -8.03 1.08
CA GLY A 13 -21.53 -9.12 1.42
C GLY A 13 -22.14 -9.79 0.20
N GLY A 14 -22.23 -9.10 -0.94
CA GLY A 14 -22.66 -9.71 -2.21
C GLY A 14 -21.62 -10.66 -2.81
N TYR A 15 -20.34 -10.53 -2.44
CA TYR A 15 -19.27 -11.40 -2.93
C TYR A 15 -19.11 -12.65 -2.08
N ILE A 16 -19.12 -12.49 -0.75
CA ILE A 16 -19.18 -13.61 0.21
C ILE A 16 -20.38 -13.39 1.12
N SER A 17 -21.50 -14.00 0.77
CA SER A 17 -22.78 -13.86 1.49
C SER A 17 -22.70 -14.43 2.91
N ASP A 18 -22.11 -15.61 3.07
CA ASP A 18 -21.94 -16.24 4.38
C ASP A 18 -20.96 -15.44 5.26
N LEU A 19 -21.45 -14.95 6.39
CA LEU A 19 -20.69 -14.12 7.31
C LEU A 19 -19.51 -14.90 7.95
N LYS A 20 -19.70 -16.18 8.26
CA LYS A 20 -18.65 -17.00 8.89
C LYS A 20 -17.48 -17.19 7.93
N GLN A 21 -17.75 -17.52 6.67
CA GLN A 21 -16.76 -17.62 5.61
C GLN A 21 -16.03 -16.29 5.41
N ARG A 22 -16.76 -15.17 5.36
CA ARG A 22 -16.15 -13.84 5.19
C ARG A 22 -15.19 -13.50 6.33
N VAL A 23 -15.55 -13.82 7.57
CA VAL A 23 -14.68 -13.66 8.75
C VAL A 23 -13.43 -14.56 8.62
N LEU A 24 -13.57 -15.80 8.17
CA LEU A 24 -12.44 -16.69 7.94
C LEU A 24 -11.48 -16.13 6.87
N ILE A 25 -12.02 -15.58 5.77
CA ILE A 25 -11.19 -14.92 4.75
C ILE A 25 -10.48 -13.70 5.33
N TYR A 26 -11.15 -12.86 6.12
CA TYR A 26 -10.46 -11.73 6.78
C TYR A 26 -9.30 -12.18 7.68
N LYS A 27 -9.47 -13.28 8.43
CA LYS A 27 -8.37 -13.86 9.23
C LYS A 27 -7.23 -14.32 8.33
N LYS A 28 -7.52 -15.04 7.25
CA LYS A 28 -6.52 -15.50 6.29
C LYS A 28 -5.75 -14.34 5.65
N LEU A 29 -6.46 -13.29 5.24
CA LEU A 29 -5.85 -12.08 4.68
C LEU A 29 -4.94 -11.36 5.68
N ALA A 30 -5.28 -11.38 6.97
CA ALA A 30 -4.47 -10.77 8.03
C ALA A 30 -3.15 -11.54 8.28
N GLU A 31 -3.11 -12.83 7.95
CA GLU A 31 -1.93 -13.70 8.14
C GLU A 31 -0.94 -13.63 6.98
N ILE A 32 -1.27 -12.99 5.86
CA ILE A 32 -0.41 -12.86 4.67
C ILE A 32 0.93 -12.16 5.01
N LYS A 33 2.04 -12.87 4.80
CA LYS A 33 3.39 -12.37 5.09
C LYS A 33 4.10 -11.88 3.84
N ASP A 34 3.94 -12.59 2.72
CA ASP A 34 4.64 -12.34 1.47
C ASP A 34 3.72 -12.42 0.24
N LEU A 35 4.33 -12.32 -0.95
CA LEU A 35 3.60 -12.31 -2.22
C LEU A 35 3.06 -13.68 -2.62
N GLU A 36 3.69 -14.75 -2.16
CA GLU A 36 3.25 -16.11 -2.46
C GLU A 36 1.98 -16.43 -1.68
N ASP A 37 1.95 -16.08 -0.39
CA ASP A 37 0.74 -16.15 0.44
C ASP A 37 -0.43 -15.38 -0.21
N LEU A 38 -0.15 -14.15 -0.66
CA LEU A 38 -1.16 -13.31 -1.29
C LEU A 38 -1.72 -13.92 -2.57
N GLU A 39 -0.85 -14.46 -3.44
CA GLU A 39 -1.30 -15.05 -4.70
C GLU A 39 -2.14 -16.31 -4.47
N ARG A 40 -1.75 -17.17 -3.53
CA ARG A 40 -2.54 -18.35 -3.15
C ARG A 40 -3.94 -17.98 -2.65
N VAL A 41 -4.05 -16.94 -1.83
CA VAL A 41 -5.37 -16.47 -1.33
C VAL A 41 -6.19 -15.85 -2.46
N LYS A 42 -5.57 -15.10 -3.37
CA LYS A 42 -6.23 -14.56 -4.55
C LYS A 42 -6.81 -15.69 -5.40
N GLU A 43 -6.00 -16.66 -5.80
CA GLU A 43 -6.46 -17.79 -6.61
C GLU A 43 -7.63 -18.53 -5.95
N GLU A 44 -7.54 -18.83 -4.65
CA GLU A 44 -8.66 -19.44 -3.92
C GLU A 44 -9.94 -18.58 -3.98
N LEU A 45 -9.83 -17.27 -3.76
CA LEU A 45 -10.98 -16.37 -3.80
C LEU A 45 -11.61 -16.35 -5.19
N ARG A 46 -10.79 -16.29 -6.24
CA ARG A 46 -11.28 -16.30 -7.63
C ARG A 46 -11.95 -17.61 -7.97
N ASP A 47 -11.36 -18.73 -7.59
CA ASP A 47 -11.87 -20.06 -7.93
C ASP A 47 -13.18 -20.36 -7.20
N ARG A 48 -13.34 -19.85 -5.97
CA ARG A 48 -14.53 -20.09 -5.14
C ARG A 48 -15.67 -19.09 -5.36
N TYR A 49 -15.33 -17.82 -5.57
CA TYR A 49 -16.29 -16.71 -5.55
C TYR A 49 -16.29 -15.87 -6.84
N GLY A 50 -15.40 -16.16 -7.79
CA GLY A 50 -15.33 -15.50 -9.08
C GLY A 50 -14.59 -14.17 -9.05
N ILE A 51 -14.90 -13.30 -10.00
CA ILE A 51 -14.20 -12.03 -10.24
C ILE A 51 -14.30 -11.12 -9.02
N TYR A 52 -13.19 -10.50 -8.64
CA TYR A 52 -13.16 -9.60 -7.50
C TYR A 52 -13.98 -8.33 -7.78
N PRO A 53 -14.87 -7.92 -6.86
CA PRO A 53 -15.39 -6.57 -6.87
C PRO A 53 -14.27 -5.56 -6.58
N GLN A 54 -14.54 -4.28 -6.85
CA GLN A 54 -13.53 -3.22 -6.73
C GLN A 54 -13.01 -3.08 -5.30
N GLU A 55 -13.87 -3.22 -4.29
CA GLU A 55 -13.53 -3.06 -2.88
C GLU A 55 -12.61 -4.18 -2.39
N LEU A 56 -12.83 -5.41 -2.87
CA LEU A 56 -11.92 -6.53 -2.60
C LEU A 56 -10.59 -6.34 -3.33
N SER A 57 -10.62 -5.90 -4.58
CA SER A 57 -9.40 -5.58 -5.33
C SER A 57 -8.55 -4.54 -4.61
N ASN A 58 -9.18 -3.48 -4.09
CA ASN A 58 -8.52 -2.46 -3.27
C ASN A 58 -7.92 -3.05 -1.98
N LEU A 59 -8.66 -3.93 -1.28
CA LEU A 59 -8.18 -4.60 -0.07
C LEU A 59 -6.93 -5.44 -0.34
N LEU A 60 -6.94 -6.22 -1.43
CA LEU A 60 -5.81 -7.06 -1.85
C LEU A 60 -4.58 -6.21 -2.23
N GLU A 61 -4.78 -5.09 -2.91
CA GLU A 61 -3.71 -4.15 -3.24
C GLU A 61 -3.14 -3.45 -1.99
N ILE A 62 -3.96 -3.14 -0.98
CA ILE A 62 -3.46 -2.63 0.31
C ILE A 62 -2.59 -3.68 1.01
N ILE A 63 -2.98 -4.97 0.96
CA ILE A 63 -2.17 -6.06 1.52
C ILE A 63 -0.85 -6.19 0.75
N TYR A 64 -0.91 -6.13 -0.58
CA TYR A 64 0.27 -6.07 -1.44
C TYR A 64 1.22 -4.95 -1.01
N LEU A 65 0.72 -3.72 -0.89
CA LEU A 65 1.51 -2.59 -0.40
C LEU A 65 2.16 -2.89 0.95
N LYS A 66 1.38 -3.39 1.93
CA LYS A 66 1.88 -3.70 3.27
C LYS A 66 3.05 -4.68 3.27
N ILE A 67 3.11 -5.64 2.34
CA ILE A 67 4.24 -6.56 2.19
C ILE A 67 5.52 -5.79 1.87
N PHE A 68 5.49 -4.90 0.88
CA PHE A 68 6.66 -4.09 0.52
C PHE A 68 7.02 -3.06 1.58
N LEU A 69 6.03 -2.42 2.21
CA LEU A 69 6.27 -1.46 3.28
C LEU A 69 7.02 -2.10 4.44
N ARG A 70 6.70 -3.35 4.81
CA ARG A 70 7.45 -4.12 5.82
C ARG A 70 8.92 -4.29 5.40
N LYS A 71 9.17 -4.75 4.18
CA LYS A 71 10.53 -4.97 3.63
C LYS A 71 11.35 -3.67 3.60
N LEU A 72 10.70 -2.56 3.29
CA LEU A 72 11.35 -1.23 3.23
C LEU A 72 11.55 -0.60 4.62
N GLY A 73 10.89 -1.08 5.67
CA GLY A 73 10.90 -0.40 6.97
C GLY A 73 10.03 0.87 6.99
N ILE A 74 8.96 0.89 6.19
CA ILE A 74 7.95 1.96 6.21
C ILE A 74 6.84 1.55 7.20
N GLY A 75 6.66 2.36 8.24
CA GLY A 75 5.66 2.15 9.28
C GLY A 75 4.26 2.59 8.87
N SER A 76 4.15 3.70 8.13
CA SER A 76 2.84 4.18 7.64
C SER A 76 2.89 4.96 6.33
N LEU A 77 1.79 4.86 5.57
CA LEU A 77 1.43 5.75 4.47
C LEU A 77 0.07 6.38 4.79
N VAL A 78 -0.01 7.71 4.81
CA VAL A 78 -1.25 8.44 5.11
C VAL A 78 -1.48 9.51 4.05
N ALA A 79 -2.61 9.47 3.34
CA ALA A 79 -2.99 10.50 2.38
C ALA A 79 -3.95 11.51 3.00
N LYS A 80 -3.50 12.76 3.15
CA LYS A 80 -4.28 13.87 3.73
C LYS A 80 -3.98 15.17 3.00
N GLU A 81 -4.99 15.98 2.72
CA GLU A 81 -4.82 17.34 2.15
C GLU A 81 -3.91 17.39 0.91
N LYS A 82 -4.11 16.47 -0.04
CA LYS A 82 -3.27 16.31 -1.25
C LYS A 82 -1.79 16.04 -0.94
N LYS A 83 -1.47 15.52 0.25
CA LYS A 83 -0.12 15.09 0.62
C LYS A 83 -0.15 13.63 1.02
N LEU A 84 0.85 12.88 0.60
CA LEU A 84 1.17 11.58 1.15
C LEU A 84 2.24 11.75 2.21
N ILE A 85 1.90 11.38 3.44
CA ILE A 85 2.80 11.38 4.59
C ILE A 85 3.32 9.95 4.75
N ILE A 86 4.62 9.79 4.59
CA ILE A 86 5.34 8.53 4.74
C ILE A 86 6.07 8.57 6.06
N ARG A 87 5.86 7.58 6.93
CA ARG A 87 6.62 7.43 8.18
C ARG A 87 7.46 6.17 8.12
N TYR A 88 8.74 6.33 8.39
CA TYR A 88 9.73 5.26 8.46
C TYR A 88 9.87 4.75 9.89
N LEU A 89 10.17 3.46 10.03
CA LEU A 89 10.62 2.88 11.29
C LEU A 89 12.05 3.39 11.58
N GLN A 90 12.45 3.45 12.86
CA GLN A 90 13.79 3.91 13.24
C GLN A 90 14.86 3.09 12.49
N ASN A 91 15.91 3.77 12.00
CA ASN A 91 17.03 3.20 11.21
C ASN A 91 16.76 2.80 9.75
N ALA A 92 15.64 3.19 9.13
CA ALA A 92 15.46 2.97 7.70
C ALA A 92 16.45 3.81 6.88
N LYS A 93 17.37 3.16 6.14
CA LYS A 93 18.26 3.79 5.14
C LYS A 93 17.51 4.27 3.88
N ILE A 94 16.25 4.68 4.01
CA ILE A 94 15.38 5.06 2.87
C ILE A 94 15.80 6.39 2.25
N LYS A 95 16.44 7.30 3.00
CA LYS A 95 16.85 8.61 2.45
C LYS A 95 17.67 8.49 1.16
N ALA A 96 18.60 7.51 1.09
CA ALA A 96 19.40 7.27 -0.11
C ALA A 96 18.59 6.68 -1.29
N LYS A 97 17.49 5.98 -1.00
CA LYS A 97 16.58 5.43 -2.01
C LYS A 97 15.65 6.51 -2.60
N LEU A 98 15.25 7.50 -1.80
CA LEU A 98 14.41 8.60 -2.27
C LEU A 98 15.08 9.42 -3.38
N SER A 99 16.39 9.65 -3.29
CA SER A 99 17.16 10.36 -4.32
C SER A 99 17.35 9.58 -5.63
N ARG A 100 17.03 8.29 -5.64
CA ARG A 100 17.15 7.41 -6.83
C ARG A 100 15.82 7.17 -7.54
N LEU A 101 14.71 7.63 -6.96
CA LEU A 101 13.41 7.50 -7.58
C LEU A 101 13.36 8.19 -8.95
N PRO A 102 12.49 7.76 -9.88
CA PRO A 102 12.24 8.49 -11.11
C PRO A 102 11.90 9.98 -10.85
N SER A 103 12.32 10.87 -11.76
CA SER A 103 12.19 12.33 -11.61
C SER A 103 10.77 12.79 -11.26
N PHE A 104 9.76 12.10 -11.79
CA PHE A 104 8.36 12.33 -11.47
C PHE A 104 8.06 12.31 -9.95
N TYR A 105 8.63 11.35 -9.22
CA TYR A 105 8.47 11.25 -7.77
C TYR A 105 9.35 12.27 -7.04
N GLN A 106 10.58 12.48 -7.51
CA GLN A 106 11.51 13.43 -6.89
C GLN A 106 10.96 14.86 -6.90
N GLN A 107 10.35 15.29 -8.00
CA GLN A 107 9.76 16.62 -8.14
C GLN A 107 8.57 16.85 -7.20
N ARG A 108 7.91 15.78 -6.77
CA ARG A 108 6.80 15.82 -5.82
C ARG A 108 7.25 15.74 -4.36
N LEU A 109 8.53 15.49 -4.08
CA LEU A 109 9.04 15.52 -2.71
C LEU A 109 8.97 16.94 -2.15
N ILE A 110 8.24 17.11 -1.06
CA ILE A 110 8.14 18.39 -0.38
C ILE A 110 9.40 18.55 0.49
N LYS A 111 10.28 19.47 0.09
CA LYS A 111 11.49 19.81 0.84
C LYS A 111 11.10 20.67 2.05
N GLU A 112 10.91 20.05 3.22
CA GLU A 112 10.89 20.79 4.50
C GLU A 112 12.31 20.88 5.08
N GLU A 113 12.62 21.98 5.76
CA GLU A 113 13.91 22.19 6.42
C GLU A 113 14.23 21.02 7.37
N TYR A 114 15.34 20.37 7.07
CA TYR A 114 15.82 19.12 7.62
C TYR A 114 16.16 19.21 9.11
N ARG A 115 15.18 19.23 10.00
CA ARG A 115 15.44 18.91 11.41
C ARG A 115 14.35 18.01 11.97
N LEU A 116 14.66 16.72 11.98
CA LEU A 116 14.09 15.64 12.79
C LEU A 116 12.96 14.79 12.17
N THR A 117 13.05 13.50 12.51
CA THR A 117 12.00 12.47 12.45
C THR A 117 11.86 11.76 11.10
N GLY A 118 11.82 10.42 11.10
CA GLY A 118 11.74 9.60 9.90
C GLY A 118 10.40 9.76 9.18
N ILE A 119 10.18 10.90 8.55
CA ILE A 119 8.99 11.25 7.80
C ILE A 119 9.41 11.84 6.45
N SER A 120 8.65 11.54 5.40
CA SER A 120 8.73 12.26 4.13
C SER A 120 7.33 12.60 3.64
N LYS A 121 7.22 13.69 2.89
CA LYS A 121 5.95 14.17 2.34
C LYS A 121 6.06 14.22 0.82
N ILE A 122 5.05 13.69 0.14
CA ILE A 122 4.93 13.74 -1.32
C ILE A 122 3.67 14.52 -1.67
N ASP A 123 3.79 15.48 -2.58
CA ASP A 123 2.66 16.21 -3.15
C ASP A 123 1.85 15.31 -4.10
N LEU A 124 0.59 15.10 -3.76
CA LEU A 124 -0.40 14.37 -4.56
C LEU A 124 -1.25 15.31 -5.44
N SER A 125 -0.91 16.60 -5.53
CA SER A 125 -1.64 17.53 -6.38
C SER A 125 -1.65 17.05 -7.84
N GLY A 126 -2.83 17.04 -8.44
CA GLY A 126 -3.06 16.51 -9.79
C GLY A 126 -3.24 14.99 -9.88
N ILE A 127 -3.05 14.24 -8.79
CA ILE A 127 -3.38 12.81 -8.73
C ILE A 127 -4.85 12.66 -8.32
N LYS A 128 -5.65 11.95 -9.13
CA LYS A 128 -7.05 11.71 -8.80
C LYS A 128 -7.15 10.70 -7.66
N SER A 129 -8.21 10.80 -6.85
CA SER A 129 -8.46 9.85 -5.76
C SER A 129 -8.53 8.40 -6.24
N SER A 130 -9.09 8.16 -7.43
CA SER A 130 -9.17 6.83 -8.05
C SER A 130 -7.80 6.26 -8.46
N GLU A 131 -6.79 7.10 -8.61
CA GLU A 131 -5.44 6.71 -9.06
C GLU A 131 -4.46 6.56 -7.90
N ILE A 132 -4.85 6.94 -6.68
CA ILE A 132 -3.94 7.01 -5.53
C ILE A 132 -3.33 5.64 -5.21
N LEU A 133 -4.13 4.57 -5.27
CA LEU A 133 -3.69 3.22 -4.97
C LEU A 133 -2.66 2.74 -6.01
N LYS A 134 -2.91 3.02 -7.29
CA LYS A 134 -1.97 2.73 -8.39
C LYS A 134 -0.67 3.51 -8.21
N PHE A 135 -0.76 4.80 -7.92
CA PHE A 135 0.41 5.65 -7.64
C PHE A 135 1.25 5.08 -6.48
N LEU A 136 0.61 4.67 -5.38
CA LEU A 136 1.31 4.08 -4.24
C LEU A 136 2.00 2.77 -4.59
N LYS A 137 1.35 1.92 -5.39
CA LYS A 137 1.91 0.65 -5.85
C LYS A 137 3.19 0.88 -6.64
N GLU A 138 3.12 1.75 -7.65
CA GLU A 138 4.27 2.09 -8.47
C GLU A 138 5.38 2.74 -7.65
N PHE A 139 5.04 3.67 -6.76
CA PHE A 139 6.00 4.33 -5.86
C PHE A 139 6.76 3.32 -5.01
N VAL A 140 6.04 2.40 -4.35
CA VAL A 140 6.63 1.41 -3.45
C VAL A 140 7.46 0.37 -4.21
N ILE A 141 7.03 -0.05 -5.41
CA ILE A 141 7.80 -0.93 -6.28
C ILE A 141 9.12 -0.25 -6.69
N ASN A 142 9.08 1.02 -7.10
CA ASN A 142 10.29 1.77 -7.45
C ASN A 142 11.25 1.91 -6.25
N LEU A 143 10.74 2.11 -5.04
CA LEU A 143 11.57 2.08 -3.83
C LEU A 143 12.20 0.71 -3.54
N ALA A 144 11.51 -0.37 -3.90
CA ALA A 144 11.94 -1.74 -3.61
C ALA A 144 12.98 -2.28 -4.61
N LYS A 145 12.91 -1.86 -5.88
CA LYS A 145 13.83 -2.30 -6.96
C LYS A 145 15.32 -2.06 -6.64
N ASP A 146 15.65 -1.02 -5.86
CA ASP A 146 17.02 -0.71 -5.45
C ASP A 146 17.46 -1.45 -4.17
N SER A 147 17.03 -2.71 -3.99
CA SER A 147 17.47 -3.56 -2.87
C SER A 147 18.42 -4.69 -3.31
N GLU A 148 18.77 -4.72 -4.59
CA GLU A 148 19.84 -5.53 -5.17
C GLU A 148 21.09 -4.70 -5.43
#